data_AF-A0A085ZEE5-F1
#
_entry.id   AF-A0A085ZEE5-F1
#
_cell.length_a   1.000
_cell.length_b   1.000
_cell.length_c   1.000
_cell.angle_alpha   90.00
_cell.angle_beta   90.00
_cell.angle_gamma   90.00
#
_symmetry.space_group_name_H-M   'P 1'
#
loop_
_entity.id
_entity.type
_entity.pdbx_description
1 polymer ?
#
loop_
_entity_poly.entity_id
_entity_poly.type
_entity_poly.pdbx_seq_one_letter_code
_entity_poly.pdbx_strand_id
1 'polypeptide(L)'
;MDMSKFDHLPDDLKEQVIKAEKAFFISQDISEKIIDTFNVCNLRVSATADGTVSISGIVDNDNEKRDIQNFVLQLESVSSCYNGLEILSNSTMLNLTLNEKKYSVTTLAQLDRIFKYSQDIQYVEFSFSGHHETAILLLKNLTYSFAIYLKFDEDTGFTTHNSKGKDDEMQDFVLTNGQKDEYPTSQLVDNKDGLEILKYYLLTGKMYPDIEWREE
;
A
#
# COMPACT_ATOMS: atom_id res chain seq x y z
N MET A 1 14.40 6.80 25.27
CA MET A 1 14.58 7.90 24.31
C MET A 1 15.58 8.88 24.91
N ASP A 2 16.67 9.17 24.21
CA ASP A 2 17.71 10.09 24.69
C ASP A 2 17.23 11.54 24.48
N MET A 3 17.04 12.27 25.59
CA MET A 3 16.55 13.65 25.59
C MET A 3 17.69 14.68 25.49
N SER A 4 18.94 14.24 25.67
CA SER A 4 20.11 15.14 25.71
C SER A 4 20.37 15.82 24.37
N LYS A 5 19.96 15.18 23.26
CA LYS A 5 20.04 15.76 21.90
C LYS A 5 19.28 17.08 21.75
N PHE A 6 18.35 17.41 22.66
CA PHE A 6 17.54 18.63 22.60
C PHE A 6 17.92 19.69 23.63
N ASP A 7 18.99 19.49 24.40
CA ASP A 7 19.38 20.41 25.47
C ASP A 7 19.83 21.79 24.97
N HIS A 8 20.06 21.93 23.66
CA HIS A 8 20.37 23.19 23.01
C HIS A 8 19.14 24.02 22.62
N LEU A 9 17.92 23.45 22.74
CA LEU A 9 16.68 24.13 22.39
C LEU A 9 16.09 24.89 23.60
N PRO A 10 15.39 26.01 23.37
CA PRO A 10 14.49 26.60 24.37
C PRO A 10 13.49 25.57 24.92
N ASP A 11 13.13 25.69 26.21
CA ASP A 11 12.32 24.69 26.92
C ASP A 11 10.96 24.41 26.24
N ASP A 12 10.31 25.45 25.71
CA ASP A 12 9.04 25.35 25.00
C ASP A 12 9.16 24.57 23.69
N LEU A 13 10.21 24.83 22.92
CA LEU A 13 10.51 24.09 21.69
C LEU A 13 10.93 22.65 21.99
N LYS A 14 11.73 22.44 23.04
CA LYS A 14 12.14 21.11 23.50
C LYS A 14 10.92 20.25 23.85
N GLU A 15 9.95 20.81 24.60
CA GLU A 15 8.72 20.09 24.94
C GLU A 15 7.90 19.74 23.68
N GLN A 16 7.76 20.66 22.72
CA GLN A 16 7.04 20.40 21.47
C GLN A 16 7.70 19.31 20.63
N VAL A 17 9.02 19.33 20.51
CA VAL A 17 9.77 18.29 19.77
C VAL A 17 9.60 16.93 20.44
N ILE A 18 9.70 16.86 21.76
CA ILE A 18 9.48 15.61 22.51
C ILE A 18 8.06 15.07 22.28
N LYS A 19 7.04 15.93 22.31
CA LYS A 19 5.65 15.54 22.02
C LYS A 19 5.48 15.04 20.60
N ALA A 20 6.07 15.72 19.61
CA ALA A 20 6.00 15.33 18.22
C ALA A 20 6.68 13.99 17.95
N GLU A 21 7.88 13.76 18.51
CA GLU A 21 8.56 12.46 18.38
C GLU A 21 7.76 11.33 19.05
N LYS A 22 7.19 11.58 20.25
CA LYS A 22 6.31 10.60 20.91
C LYS A 22 5.09 10.26 20.05
N ALA A 23 4.41 11.27 19.51
CA ALA A 23 3.27 11.12 18.63
C ALA A 23 3.62 10.30 17.37
N PHE A 24 4.77 10.60 16.75
CA PHE A 24 5.28 9.86 15.61
C PHE A 24 5.46 8.37 15.92
N PHE A 25 6.16 8.03 17.00
CA PHE A 25 6.38 6.63 17.37
C PHE A 25 5.08 5.88 17.70
N ILE A 26 4.12 6.52 18.36
CA ILE A 26 2.78 5.93 18.59
C ILE A 26 2.11 5.64 17.25
N SER A 27 2.09 6.61 16.32
CA SER A 27 1.44 6.43 15.02
C SER A 27 2.09 5.33 14.18
N GLN A 28 3.42 5.23 14.21
CA GLN A 28 4.18 4.22 13.48
C GLN A 28 3.91 2.82 14.03
N ASP A 29 4.04 2.61 15.34
CA ASP A 29 3.80 1.32 16.01
C ASP A 29 2.37 0.82 15.75
N ILE A 30 1.37 1.71 15.83
CA ILE A 30 -0.02 1.36 15.55
C ILE A 30 -0.21 1.03 14.07
N SER A 31 0.38 1.81 13.15
CA SER A 31 0.28 1.54 11.72
C SER A 31 0.85 0.18 11.35
N GLU A 32 2.02 -0.18 11.88
CA GLU A 32 2.66 -1.49 11.64
C GLU A 32 1.78 -2.62 12.16
N LYS A 33 1.28 -2.51 13.40
CA LYS A 33 0.37 -3.50 13.99
C LYS A 33 -0.93 -3.68 13.20
N ILE A 34 -1.50 -2.59 12.67
CA ILE A 34 -2.72 -2.68 11.86
C ILE A 34 -2.41 -3.40 10.54
N ILE A 35 -1.33 -3.03 9.84
CA ILE A 35 -0.95 -3.63 8.54
C ILE A 35 -0.67 -5.13 8.68
N ASP A 36 -0.06 -5.55 9.80
CA ASP A 36 0.26 -6.96 10.04
C ASP A 36 -0.97 -7.82 10.36
N THR A 37 -2.02 -7.19 10.91
CA THR A 37 -3.19 -7.90 11.45
C THR A 37 -4.40 -7.84 10.52
N PHE A 38 -4.59 -6.73 9.82
CA PHE A 38 -5.81 -6.40 9.10
C PHE A 38 -5.55 -6.10 7.62
N ASN A 39 -6.56 -6.31 6.81
CA ASN A 39 -6.51 -6.03 5.38
C ASN A 39 -7.06 -4.62 5.13
N VAL A 40 -6.15 -3.64 5.12
CA VAL A 40 -6.47 -2.23 4.85
C VAL A 40 -5.72 -1.79 3.60
N CYS A 41 -6.36 -0.97 2.79
CA CYS A 41 -5.74 -0.26 1.68
C CYS A 41 -5.56 1.22 2.04
N ASN A 42 -4.43 1.81 1.64
CA ASN A 42 -4.09 3.21 1.88
C ASN A 42 -4.24 3.61 3.37
N LEU A 43 -3.69 2.78 4.27
CA LEU A 43 -3.76 3.06 5.70
C LEU A 43 -2.92 4.30 6.05
N ARG A 44 -3.53 5.23 6.77
CA ARG A 44 -2.85 6.37 7.39
C ARG A 44 -3.24 6.44 8.86
N VAL A 45 -2.22 6.50 9.71
CA VAL A 45 -2.37 6.64 11.16
C VAL A 45 -1.68 7.93 11.58
N SER A 46 -2.38 8.72 12.38
CA SER A 46 -1.81 9.88 13.07
C SER A 46 -2.12 9.78 14.55
N ALA A 47 -1.24 10.33 15.37
CA ALA A 47 -1.42 10.31 16.81
C ALA A 47 -0.98 11.64 17.43
N THR A 48 -1.38 11.85 18.67
CA THR A 48 -0.90 12.91 19.56
C THR A 48 -0.03 12.31 20.67
N ALA A 49 0.71 13.16 21.37
CA ALA A 49 1.55 12.72 22.50
C ALA A 49 0.74 12.17 23.69
N ASP A 50 -0.55 12.49 23.78
CA ASP A 50 -1.48 12.02 24.81
C ASP A 50 -2.22 10.72 24.43
N GLY A 51 -1.86 10.11 23.29
CA GLY A 51 -2.43 8.84 22.85
C GLY A 51 -3.77 8.95 22.13
N THR A 52 -4.19 10.15 21.72
CA THR A 52 -5.30 10.31 20.79
C THR A 52 -4.86 9.90 19.40
N VAL A 53 -5.57 8.96 18.78
CA VAL A 53 -5.23 8.38 17.48
C VAL A 53 -6.32 8.66 16.46
N SER A 54 -5.95 8.98 15.23
CA SER A 54 -6.85 9.03 14.08
C SER A 54 -6.37 8.07 13.00
N ILE A 55 -7.27 7.21 12.54
CA ILE A 55 -7.03 6.22 11.49
C ILE A 55 -7.87 6.54 10.27
N SER A 56 -7.30 6.40 9.08
CA SER A 56 -7.98 6.56 7.79
C SER A 56 -7.40 5.58 6.77
N GLY A 57 -8.13 5.36 5.68
CA GLY A 57 -7.86 4.30 4.71
C GLY A 57 -9.15 3.62 4.27
N ILE A 58 -9.02 2.50 3.57
CA ILE A 58 -10.17 1.82 2.95
C ILE A 58 -10.15 0.34 3.36
N VAL A 59 -11.30 -0.17 3.80
CA VAL A 59 -11.55 -1.59 4.02
C VAL A 59 -12.70 -2.07 3.13
N ASP A 60 -12.77 -3.38 2.88
CA ASP A 60 -13.79 -3.97 2.02
C ASP A 60 -15.08 -4.36 2.76
N ASN A 61 -15.08 -4.32 4.09
CA ASN A 61 -16.23 -4.68 4.90
C ASN A 61 -16.30 -3.95 6.25
N ASP A 62 -17.51 -3.84 6.79
CA ASP A 62 -17.79 -3.11 8.03
C ASP A 62 -17.27 -3.83 9.30
N ASN A 63 -17.15 -5.15 9.28
CA ASN A 63 -16.61 -5.89 10.43
C ASN A 63 -15.13 -5.57 10.63
N GLU A 64 -14.33 -5.58 9.55
CA GLU A 64 -12.91 -5.20 9.59
C GLU A 64 -12.73 -3.78 10.17
N LYS A 65 -13.56 -2.83 9.74
CA LYS A 65 -13.53 -1.45 10.28
C LYS A 65 -13.73 -1.41 11.78
N ARG A 66 -14.71 -2.16 12.30
CA ARG A 66 -15.01 -2.23 13.74
C ARG A 66 -13.91 -2.96 14.51
N ASP A 67 -13.39 -4.03 13.95
CA ASP A 67 -12.34 -4.85 14.57
C ASP A 67 -11.03 -4.06 14.69
N ILE A 68 -10.65 -3.28 13.67
CA ILE A 68 -9.50 -2.36 13.74
C ILE A 68 -9.67 -1.35 14.87
N GLN A 69 -10.85 -0.72 15.00
CA GLN A 69 -11.09 0.25 16.06
C GLN A 69 -11.01 -0.39 17.45
N ASN A 70 -11.62 -1.57 17.63
CA ASN A 70 -11.56 -2.29 18.90
C ASN A 70 -10.12 -2.70 19.24
N PHE A 71 -9.35 -3.15 18.24
CA PHE A 71 -7.94 -3.47 18.39
C PHE A 71 -7.13 -2.25 18.84
N VAL A 72 -7.27 -1.11 18.16
CA VAL A 72 -6.53 0.12 18.50
C VAL A 72 -6.87 0.61 19.92
N LEU A 73 -8.14 0.53 20.32
CA LEU A 73 -8.59 0.92 21.68
C LEU A 73 -8.07 0.00 22.79
N GLN A 74 -7.58 -1.20 22.46
CA GLN A 74 -6.98 -2.14 23.42
C GLN A 74 -5.47 -1.90 23.63
N LEU A 75 -4.84 -1.06 22.82
CA LEU A 75 -3.42 -0.76 22.95
C LEU A 75 -3.17 0.20 24.12
N GLU A 76 -2.20 -0.12 24.98
CA GLU A 76 -1.89 0.65 26.20
C GLU A 76 -1.50 2.12 25.92
N SER A 77 -0.97 2.40 24.73
CA SER A 77 -0.55 3.73 24.29
C SER A 77 -1.70 4.63 23.82
N VAL A 78 -2.92 4.11 23.73
CA VAL A 78 -4.08 4.79 23.13
C VAL A 78 -5.08 5.21 24.20
N SER A 79 -5.41 6.51 24.23
CA SER A 79 -6.42 7.08 25.11
C SER A 79 -7.77 7.24 24.42
N SER A 80 -7.77 7.53 23.11
CA SER A 80 -8.97 7.59 22.28
C SER A 80 -8.63 7.33 20.81
N CYS A 81 -9.62 6.89 20.04
CA CYS A 81 -9.47 6.57 18.62
C CYS A 81 -10.59 7.18 17.78
N TYR A 82 -10.22 7.94 16.75
CA TYR A 82 -11.10 8.43 15.70
C TYR A 82 -10.98 7.52 14.48
N ASN A 83 -12.03 6.75 14.21
CA ASN A 83 -12.06 5.80 13.10
C ASN A 83 -12.65 6.40 11.82
N GLY A 84 -11.78 6.97 11.00
CA GLY A 84 -12.08 7.55 9.68
C GLY A 84 -11.94 6.58 8.51
N LEU A 85 -11.89 5.25 8.74
CA LEU A 85 -11.82 4.27 7.65
C LEU A 85 -13.08 4.33 6.77
N GLU A 86 -12.90 4.34 5.46
CA GLU A 86 -13.97 4.20 4.48
C GLU A 86 -14.25 2.71 4.22
N ILE A 87 -15.51 2.38 3.95
CA ILE A 87 -15.93 1.04 3.58
C ILE A 87 -16.27 1.05 2.10
N LEU A 88 -15.50 0.32 1.31
CA LEU A 88 -15.73 0.17 -0.12
C LEU A 88 -15.79 -1.31 -0.47
N SER A 89 -16.97 -1.92 -0.29
CA SER A 89 -17.16 -3.31 -0.66
C SER A 89 -17.17 -3.46 -2.18
N ASN A 90 -16.28 -4.28 -2.74
CA ASN A 90 -16.38 -4.69 -4.13
C ASN A 90 -17.27 -5.94 -4.24
N SER A 91 -18.46 -5.78 -4.83
CA SER A 91 -19.35 -6.92 -5.13
C SER A 91 -19.04 -7.59 -6.47
N THR A 92 -18.17 -6.98 -7.29
CA THR A 92 -17.82 -7.47 -8.62
C THR A 92 -16.68 -8.49 -8.51
N MET A 93 -16.91 -9.68 -9.05
CA MET A 93 -15.86 -10.69 -9.15
C MET A 93 -14.83 -10.27 -10.20
N LEU A 94 -13.61 -9.99 -9.76
CA LEU A 94 -12.51 -9.60 -10.63
C LEU A 94 -11.63 -10.81 -10.97
N ASN A 95 -11.00 -10.76 -12.13
CA ASN A 95 -10.10 -11.79 -12.62
C ASN A 95 -8.66 -11.35 -12.35
N LEU A 96 -7.96 -12.10 -11.51
CA LEU A 96 -6.53 -11.93 -11.26
C LEU A 96 -5.78 -13.12 -11.87
N THR A 97 -4.79 -12.85 -12.70
CA THR A 97 -3.83 -13.85 -13.17
C THR A 97 -2.51 -13.60 -12.46
N LEU A 98 -1.93 -14.63 -11.85
CA LEU A 98 -0.59 -14.63 -11.27
C LEU A 98 0.22 -15.73 -11.94
N ASN A 99 1.26 -15.36 -12.67
CA ASN A 99 2.10 -16.29 -13.42
C ASN A 99 1.28 -17.36 -14.18
N GLU A 100 0.36 -16.92 -15.06
CA GLU A 100 -0.61 -17.75 -15.82
C GLU A 100 -1.74 -18.40 -15.00
N LYS A 101 -1.63 -18.47 -13.66
CA LYS A 101 -2.66 -19.05 -12.80
C LYS A 101 -3.77 -18.04 -12.54
N LYS A 102 -5.00 -18.41 -12.87
CA LYS A 102 -6.19 -17.56 -12.72
C LYS A 102 -6.84 -17.72 -11.36
N TYR A 103 -7.29 -16.59 -10.81
CA TYR A 103 -7.98 -16.44 -9.55
C TYR A 103 -9.19 -15.52 -9.74
N SER A 104 -10.24 -15.79 -8.98
CA SER A 104 -11.38 -14.87 -8.84
C SER A 104 -11.30 -14.22 -7.46
N VAL A 105 -11.27 -12.87 -7.45
CA VAL A 105 -11.01 -12.10 -6.23
C VAL A 105 -12.11 -11.04 -6.05
N THR A 106 -12.66 -10.96 -4.84
CA THR A 106 -13.67 -9.97 -4.44
C THR A 106 -13.29 -9.22 -3.17
N THR A 107 -12.32 -9.71 -2.40
CA THR A 107 -11.96 -9.16 -1.07
C THR A 107 -10.46 -8.94 -0.94
N LEU A 108 -10.07 -7.96 -0.12
CA LEU A 108 -8.68 -7.69 0.25
C LEU A 108 -8.03 -8.93 0.87
N ALA A 109 -8.75 -9.64 1.74
CA ALA A 109 -8.24 -10.85 2.39
C ALA A 109 -7.91 -11.98 1.39
N GLN A 110 -8.66 -12.11 0.29
CA GLN A 110 -8.32 -13.05 -0.78
C GLN A 110 -7.08 -12.60 -1.55
N LEU A 111 -6.98 -11.31 -1.88
CA LEU A 111 -5.82 -10.74 -2.58
C LEU A 111 -4.54 -10.92 -1.76
N ASP A 112 -4.58 -10.61 -0.46
CA ASP A 112 -3.42 -10.74 0.44
C ASP A 112 -2.95 -12.19 0.56
N ARG A 113 -3.85 -13.18 0.54
CA ARG A 113 -3.47 -14.61 0.51
C ARG A 113 -2.74 -14.99 -0.78
N ILE A 114 -3.17 -14.44 -1.92
CA ILE A 114 -2.52 -14.68 -3.21
C ILE A 114 -1.14 -14.01 -3.22
N PHE A 115 -1.04 -12.78 -2.72
CA PHE A 115 0.24 -12.08 -2.65
C PHE A 115 1.24 -12.79 -1.74
N LYS A 116 0.81 -13.27 -0.56
CA LYS A 116 1.63 -14.07 0.37
C LYS A 116 2.20 -15.33 -0.29
N TYR A 117 1.46 -15.99 -1.18
CA TYR A 117 1.97 -17.15 -1.93
C TYR A 117 3.14 -16.79 -2.87
N SER A 118 3.22 -15.53 -3.30
CA SER A 118 4.18 -15.04 -4.27
C SER A 118 5.35 -14.24 -3.68
N GLN A 119 5.39 -14.10 -2.35
CA GLN A 119 6.35 -13.22 -1.68
C GLN A 119 7.81 -13.62 -1.98
N ASP A 120 8.08 -14.93 -1.98
CA ASP A 120 9.42 -15.51 -2.13
C ASP A 120 9.76 -15.86 -3.59
N ILE A 121 8.86 -15.56 -4.53
CA ILE A 121 9.09 -15.78 -5.96
C ILE A 121 9.87 -14.60 -6.52
N GLN A 122 11.01 -14.89 -7.18
CA GLN A 122 11.91 -13.87 -7.70
C GLN A 122 11.26 -12.96 -8.73
N TYR A 123 10.45 -13.50 -9.63
CA TYR A 123 9.73 -12.74 -10.66
C TYR A 123 8.26 -13.16 -10.69
N VAL A 124 7.38 -12.16 -10.61
CA VAL A 124 5.94 -12.37 -10.58
C VAL A 124 5.28 -11.39 -11.54
N GLU A 125 4.38 -11.90 -12.35
CA GLU A 125 3.50 -11.15 -13.24
C GLU A 125 2.07 -11.27 -12.72
N PHE A 126 1.47 -10.12 -12.39
CA PHE A 126 0.06 -9.99 -12.06
C PHE A 126 -0.67 -9.29 -13.20
N SER A 127 -1.80 -9.83 -13.64
CA SER A 127 -2.74 -9.15 -14.51
C SER A 127 -4.11 -9.15 -13.84
N PHE A 128 -4.68 -7.96 -13.62
CA PHE A 128 -5.92 -7.79 -12.87
C PHE A 128 -6.94 -7.01 -13.71
N SER A 129 -8.12 -7.61 -13.93
CA SER A 129 -9.18 -7.03 -14.76
C SER A 129 -10.57 -7.34 -14.21
N GLY A 130 -11.59 -6.69 -14.77
CA GLY A 130 -13.00 -6.90 -14.40
C GLY A 130 -13.74 -5.62 -14.01
N HIS A 131 -13.03 -4.49 -13.92
CA HIS A 131 -13.64 -3.16 -13.78
C HIS A 131 -13.91 -2.57 -15.17
N HIS A 132 -15.02 -2.98 -15.78
CA HIS A 132 -15.36 -2.57 -17.16
C HIS A 132 -14.22 -2.89 -18.14
N GLU A 133 -13.65 -1.87 -18.78
CA GLU A 133 -12.58 -1.96 -19.77
C GLU A 133 -11.19 -1.71 -19.15
N THR A 134 -11.12 -1.39 -17.85
CA THR A 134 -9.83 -1.11 -17.20
C THR A 134 -9.11 -2.41 -16.84
N ALA A 135 -7.79 -2.33 -16.83
CA ALA A 135 -6.91 -3.41 -16.42
C ALA A 135 -5.66 -2.83 -15.75
N ILE A 136 -5.02 -3.65 -14.93
CA ILE A 136 -3.70 -3.34 -14.39
C ILE A 136 -2.78 -4.55 -14.55
N LEU A 137 -1.60 -4.31 -15.11
CA LEU A 137 -0.48 -5.24 -15.14
C LEU A 137 0.51 -4.81 -14.07
N LEU A 138 1.03 -5.74 -13.28
CA LEU A 138 2.10 -5.47 -12.33
C LEU A 138 3.17 -6.55 -12.45
N LEU A 139 4.39 -6.12 -12.72
CA LEU A 139 5.59 -6.94 -12.66
C LEU A 139 6.28 -6.69 -11.32
N LYS A 140 6.63 -7.76 -10.62
CA LYS A 140 7.32 -7.70 -9.32
C LYS A 140 8.60 -8.51 -9.40
N ASN A 141 9.69 -7.96 -8.87
CA ASN A 141 10.87 -8.72 -8.50
C ASN A 141 11.03 -8.78 -6.96
N LEU A 142 12.20 -9.16 -6.44
CA LEU A 142 12.41 -9.24 -4.98
C LEU A 142 12.37 -7.87 -4.29
N THR A 143 12.69 -6.79 -5.00
CA THR A 143 12.87 -5.45 -4.41
C THR A 143 11.79 -4.47 -4.89
N TYR A 144 11.46 -4.53 -6.17
CA TYR A 144 10.71 -3.50 -6.87
C TYR A 144 9.51 -4.08 -7.61
N SER A 145 8.53 -3.20 -7.81
CA SER A 145 7.39 -3.42 -8.68
C SER A 145 7.33 -2.34 -9.76
N PHE A 146 6.88 -2.76 -10.94
CA PHE A 146 6.51 -1.91 -12.07
C PHE A 146 5.05 -2.19 -12.38
N ALA A 147 4.22 -1.17 -12.59
CA ALA A 147 2.84 -1.38 -12.97
C ALA A 147 2.43 -0.53 -14.17
N ILE A 148 1.54 -1.08 -14.99
CA ILE A 148 0.87 -0.41 -16.10
C ILE A 148 -0.63 -0.46 -15.84
N TYR A 149 -1.28 0.69 -15.82
CA TYR A 149 -2.73 0.81 -15.76
C TYR A 149 -3.28 1.17 -17.15
N LEU A 150 -4.30 0.44 -17.60
CA LEU A 150 -4.96 0.62 -18.90
C LEU A 150 -6.41 1.05 -18.66
N LYS A 151 -6.87 2.09 -19.36
CA LYS A 151 -8.25 2.58 -19.25
C LYS A 151 -9.23 1.81 -20.15
N PHE A 152 -8.75 1.36 -21.29
CA PHE A 152 -9.51 0.62 -22.30
C PHE A 152 -8.56 -0.24 -23.14
N ASP A 153 -9.11 -1.15 -23.94
CA ASP A 153 -8.32 -1.95 -24.89
C ASP A 153 -7.62 -1.02 -25.90
N GLU A 154 -6.32 -1.22 -26.14
CA GLU A 154 -5.46 -0.38 -27.00
C GLU A 154 -4.99 0.96 -26.39
N ASP A 155 -5.29 1.24 -25.12
CA ASP A 155 -4.69 2.37 -24.39
C ASP A 155 -3.15 2.21 -24.30
N THR A 156 -2.39 3.31 -24.48
CA THR A 156 -0.92 3.28 -24.27
C THR A 156 -0.60 3.07 -22.79
N GLY A 157 -1.53 3.45 -21.93
CA GLY A 157 -1.49 3.17 -20.51
C GLY A 157 -0.73 4.20 -19.70
N PHE A 158 -0.77 3.98 -18.38
CA PHE A 158 -0.08 4.79 -17.39
C PHE A 158 0.88 3.90 -16.63
N THR A 159 2.15 4.27 -16.54
CA THR A 159 3.17 3.52 -15.82
C THR A 159 3.55 4.18 -14.50
N THR A 160 4.04 3.37 -13.57
CA THR A 160 4.55 3.85 -12.28
C THR A 160 5.75 4.77 -12.46
N HIS A 161 5.84 5.81 -11.63
CA HIS A 161 6.99 6.72 -11.61
C HIS A 161 7.47 7.01 -10.20
N ASN A 162 8.79 7.09 -10.05
CA ASN A 162 9.49 7.35 -8.81
C ASN A 162 10.55 8.44 -9.00
N SER A 163 10.24 9.62 -8.51
CA SER A 163 11.11 10.80 -8.60
C SER A 163 12.46 10.67 -7.89
N LYS A 164 12.63 9.65 -7.03
CA LYS A 164 13.91 9.35 -6.36
C LYS A 164 14.72 8.28 -7.09
N GLY A 165 14.11 7.58 -8.05
CA GLY A 165 14.79 6.61 -8.90
C GLY A 165 15.67 7.29 -9.95
N LYS A 166 16.45 6.49 -10.67
CA LYS A 166 17.40 6.95 -11.68
C LYS A 166 17.20 6.21 -12.99
N ASP A 167 17.39 6.94 -14.09
CA ASP A 167 17.24 6.42 -15.46
C ASP A 167 18.40 5.50 -15.89
N ASP A 168 19.55 5.56 -15.22
CA ASP A 168 20.73 4.75 -15.51
C ASP A 168 20.85 3.50 -14.62
N GLU A 169 19.97 3.33 -13.63
CA GLU A 169 19.91 2.17 -12.75
C GLU A 169 18.74 1.27 -13.16
N MET A 170 19.06 0.16 -13.85
CA MET A 170 18.07 -0.76 -14.41
C MET A 170 17.77 -1.92 -13.48
N GLN A 171 16.54 -2.41 -13.50
CA GLN A 171 16.12 -3.63 -12.80
C GLN A 171 15.46 -4.61 -13.75
N ASP A 172 15.80 -5.89 -13.55
CA ASP A 172 15.30 -6.98 -14.35
C ASP A 172 13.89 -7.42 -13.91
N PHE A 173 13.07 -7.75 -14.90
CA PHE A 173 11.83 -8.48 -14.75
C PHE A 173 11.78 -9.62 -15.77
N VAL A 174 11.13 -10.71 -15.39
CA VAL A 174 10.95 -11.86 -16.27
C VAL A 174 9.47 -12.20 -16.32
N LEU A 175 8.90 -12.13 -17.52
CA LEU A 175 7.50 -12.46 -17.78
C LEU A 175 7.31 -13.98 -17.83
N THR A 176 6.07 -14.42 -17.74
CA THR A 176 5.70 -15.84 -17.79
C THR A 176 6.18 -16.57 -19.05
N ASN A 177 6.22 -15.86 -20.18
CA ASN A 177 6.71 -16.38 -21.45
C ASN A 177 8.26 -16.48 -21.53
N GLY A 178 8.98 -16.10 -20.47
CA GLY A 178 10.45 -16.08 -20.41
C GLY A 178 11.10 -14.83 -21.03
N GLN A 179 10.31 -13.87 -21.52
CA GLN A 179 10.82 -12.57 -21.94
C GLN A 179 11.44 -11.85 -20.74
N LYS A 180 12.63 -11.31 -20.96
CA LYS A 180 13.34 -10.48 -19.99
C LYS A 180 13.15 -9.02 -20.39
N ASP A 181 12.57 -8.24 -19.49
CA ASP A 181 12.44 -6.79 -19.62
C ASP A 181 13.32 -6.10 -18.57
N GLU A 182 13.76 -4.89 -18.88
CA GLU A 182 14.56 -4.06 -17.98
C GLU A 182 13.92 -2.68 -17.91
N TYR A 183 13.68 -2.20 -16.68
CA TYR A 183 13.10 -0.87 -16.45
C TYR A 183 14.01 -0.05 -15.51
N PRO A 184 14.16 1.26 -15.75
CA PRO A 184 14.92 2.13 -14.87
C PRO A 184 14.22 2.28 -13.53
N THR A 185 14.97 2.42 -12.44
CA THR A 185 14.41 2.62 -11.09
C THR A 185 13.53 3.87 -10.97
N SER A 186 13.65 4.84 -11.87
CA SER A 186 12.73 5.98 -12.00
C SER A 186 11.31 5.60 -12.40
N GLN A 187 11.08 4.39 -12.91
CA GLN A 187 9.76 3.84 -13.22
C GLN A 187 9.28 2.81 -12.17
N LEU A 188 10.05 2.58 -11.11
CA LEU A 188 9.80 1.49 -10.16
C LEU A 188 9.38 2.01 -8.79
N VAL A 189 8.40 1.33 -8.21
CA VAL A 189 7.98 1.51 -6.82
C VAL A 189 8.46 0.34 -5.98
N ASP A 190 8.44 0.48 -4.65
CA ASP A 190 8.73 -0.66 -3.79
C ASP A 190 7.59 -1.70 -3.84
N ASN A 191 7.88 -2.92 -3.38
CA ASN A 191 6.89 -3.99 -3.38
C ASN A 191 5.70 -3.75 -2.44
N LYS A 192 5.82 -2.85 -1.46
CA LYS A 192 4.71 -2.48 -0.58
C LYS A 192 3.71 -1.64 -1.36
N ASP A 193 4.19 -0.63 -2.09
CA ASP A 193 3.36 0.17 -2.99
C ASP A 193 2.77 -0.69 -4.11
N GLY A 194 3.52 -1.67 -4.64
CA GLY A 194 3.00 -2.64 -5.59
C GLY A 194 1.75 -3.40 -5.08
N LEU A 195 1.74 -3.82 -3.82
CA LEU A 195 0.55 -4.44 -3.21
C LEU A 195 -0.59 -3.42 -3.04
N GLU A 196 -0.29 -2.20 -2.59
CA GLU A 196 -1.31 -1.15 -2.43
C GLU A 196 -1.97 -0.76 -3.75
N ILE A 197 -1.22 -0.77 -4.86
CA ILE A 197 -1.75 -0.60 -6.21
C ILE A 197 -2.82 -1.65 -6.52
N LEU A 198 -2.54 -2.94 -6.30
CA LEU A 198 -3.50 -4.02 -6.56
C LEU A 198 -4.71 -3.96 -5.64
N LYS A 199 -4.52 -3.64 -4.35
CA LYS A 199 -5.62 -3.47 -3.40
C LYS A 199 -6.52 -2.30 -3.80
N TYR A 200 -5.95 -1.16 -4.16
CA TYR A 200 -6.70 0.02 -4.55
C TYR A 200 -7.47 -0.24 -5.85
N TYR A 201 -6.84 -0.91 -6.82
CA TYR A 201 -7.49 -1.32 -8.06
C TYR A 201 -8.66 -2.29 -7.79
N LEU A 202 -8.48 -3.30 -6.93
CA LEU A 202 -9.55 -4.21 -6.54
C LEU A 202 -10.78 -3.45 -6.03
N LEU A 203 -10.58 -2.44 -5.19
CA LEU A 203 -11.67 -1.70 -4.55
C LEU A 203 -12.31 -0.66 -5.48
N THR A 204 -11.53 -0.01 -6.34
CA THR A 204 -11.97 1.21 -7.04
C THR A 204 -11.95 1.12 -8.57
N GLY A 205 -11.20 0.19 -9.14
CA GLY A 205 -10.89 0.13 -10.57
C GLY A 205 -10.05 1.28 -11.10
N LYS A 206 -9.39 2.05 -10.22
CA LYS A 206 -8.62 3.25 -10.57
C LYS A 206 -7.13 3.11 -10.21
N MET A 207 -6.33 4.04 -10.73
CA MET A 207 -4.91 4.22 -10.36
C MET A 207 -4.77 4.59 -8.88
N TYR A 208 -3.76 4.01 -8.21
CA TYR A 208 -3.45 4.30 -6.81
C TYR A 208 -2.91 5.73 -6.66
N PRO A 209 -3.51 6.57 -5.77
CA PRO A 209 -3.25 8.01 -5.76
C PRO A 209 -1.95 8.41 -5.04
N ASP A 210 -1.33 7.53 -4.26
CA ASP A 210 -0.18 7.88 -3.41
C ASP A 210 1.17 7.71 -4.12
N ILE A 211 1.15 7.39 -5.42
CA ILE A 211 2.32 7.34 -6.28
C ILE A 211 2.13 8.22 -7.51
N GLU A 212 3.23 8.52 -8.20
CA GLU A 212 3.18 9.22 -9.48
C GLU A 212 2.92 8.21 -10.61
N TRP A 213 2.03 8.56 -11.52
CA TRP A 213 1.76 7.83 -12.75
C TRP A 213 2.14 8.71 -13.93
N ARG A 214 2.70 8.12 -14.99
CA ARG A 214 3.02 8.82 -16.24
C ARG A 214 2.41 8.11 -17.43
N GLU A 215 1.94 8.89 -18.39
CA GLU A 215 1.46 8.38 -19.68
C GLU A 215 2.67 7.95 -20.52
N GLU A 216 2.55 6.79 -21.18
CA GLU A 216 3.53 6.29 -22.18
C GLU A 216 3.30 6.90 -23.57
#